data_AF-A0A7J9AJW6-F1
#
_entry.id   AF-A0A7J9AJW6-F1
#
_cell.length_a   1.000
_cell.length_b   1.000
_cell.length_c   1.000
_cell.angle_alpha   90.00
_cell.angle_beta   90.00
_cell.angle_gamma   90.00
#
_symmetry.space_group_name_H-M   'P 1'
#
loop_
_entity.id
_entity.type
_entity.pdbx_description
1 polymer ?
#
loop_
_entity_poly.entity_id
_entity_poly.type
_entity_poly.pdbx_seq_one_letter_code
_entity_poly.pdbx_strand_id
1 'polypeptide(L)'
;MHTSALPSFQKLYGRIETDLDVDDVVVVHLMNNYNTFSFGGKKKLVLSTTSWLGGKNDFLGLAYVFIGSSSVTVAIVITLLHLLSPR
;
A
#
# COMPACT_ATOMS: atom_id res chain seq x y z
N MET A 1 -21.88 9.81 2.35
CA MET A 1 -20.75 9.91 1.39
C MET A 1 -19.45 9.96 2.18
N HIS A 2 -18.47 9.09 1.87
CA HIS A 2 -17.16 9.15 2.51
C HIS A 2 -16.15 9.79 1.55
N THR A 3 -15.74 11.02 1.82
CA THR A 3 -14.75 11.74 1.01
C THR A 3 -13.35 11.17 1.23
N SER A 4 -12.46 11.34 0.25
CA SER A 4 -11.07 10.89 0.35
C SER A 4 -10.20 12.01 0.92
N ALA A 5 -9.18 11.66 1.70
CA ALA A 5 -8.29 12.64 2.32
C ALA A 5 -7.22 13.20 1.36
N LEU A 6 -6.87 12.46 0.30
CA LEU A 6 -5.85 12.84 -0.69
C LEU A 6 -6.46 13.08 -2.07
N PRO A 7 -5.82 13.92 -2.92
CA PRO A 7 -6.28 14.18 -4.29
C PRO A 7 -6.15 12.95 -5.20
N SER A 8 -5.17 12.07 -4.94
CA SER A 8 -5.11 10.75 -5.55
C SER A 8 -5.76 9.75 -4.60
N PHE A 9 -6.84 9.14 -5.04
CA PHE A 9 -7.60 8.21 -4.21
C PHE A 9 -8.18 7.07 -5.04
N GLN A 10 -8.50 5.99 -4.35
CA GLN A 10 -9.21 4.85 -4.91
C GLN A 10 -10.56 4.74 -4.23
N LYS A 11 -11.59 4.38 -5.00
CA LYS A 11 -12.92 4.03 -4.50
C LYS A 11 -13.27 2.66 -5.03
N LEU A 12 -13.89 1.85 -4.18
CA LEU A 12 -14.40 0.55 -4.59
C LEU A 12 -15.52 0.77 -5.61
N TYR A 13 -15.33 0.23 -6.82
CA TYR A 13 -16.37 0.20 -7.85
C TYR A 13 -17.21 -1.07 -7.77
N GLY A 14 -16.56 -2.21 -7.51
CA GLY A 14 -17.19 -3.51 -7.32
C GLY A 14 -16.18 -4.53 -6.80
N ARG A 15 -16.68 -5.69 -6.37
CA ARG A 15 -15.88 -6.82 -5.90
C ARG A 15 -16.31 -8.07 -6.67
N ILE A 16 -15.34 -8.87 -7.08
CA ILE A 16 -15.57 -10.22 -7.60
C ILE A 16 -15.49 -11.14 -6.38
N GLU A 17 -16.57 -11.88 -6.10
CA GLU A 17 -16.67 -12.77 -4.93
C GLU A 17 -16.22 -14.21 -5.22
N THR A 18 -15.84 -14.49 -6.46
CA THR A 18 -15.29 -15.78 -6.88
C THR A 18 -13.78 -15.66 -7.08
N ASP A 19 -13.07 -16.76 -6.84
CA ASP A 19 -11.65 -16.84 -7.13
C ASP A 19 -11.43 -16.91 -8.64
N LEU A 20 -10.43 -16.18 -9.13
CA LEU A 20 -10.02 -16.16 -10.52
C LEU A 20 -8.78 -17.05 -10.67
N ASP A 21 -8.80 -17.92 -11.67
CA ASP A 21 -7.66 -18.76 -12.00
C ASP A 21 -6.67 -18.01 -12.89
N VAL A 22 -5.46 -18.56 -13.01
CA VAL A 22 -4.46 -18.05 -13.96
C VAL A 22 -5.03 -18.19 -15.37
N ASP A 23 -4.89 -17.12 -16.17
CA ASP A 23 -5.42 -16.98 -17.53
C ASP A 23 -6.92 -16.68 -17.67
N ASP A 24 -7.64 -16.44 -16.57
CA ASP A 24 -9.01 -15.94 -16.65
C ASP A 24 -9.08 -14.53 -17.26
N VAL A 25 -10.01 -14.35 -18.21
CA VAL A 25 -10.20 -13.08 -18.93
C VAL A 25 -11.33 -12.27 -18.30
N VAL A 26 -10.97 -11.17 -17.65
CA VAL A 26 -11.94 -10.20 -17.10
C VAL A 26 -12.18 -9.07 -18.10
N VAL A 27 -13.36 -9.04 -18.70
CA VAL A 27 -13.77 -7.95 -19.62
C VAL A 27 -14.57 -6.91 -18.84
N VAL A 28 -14.08 -5.66 -18.84
CA VAL A 28 -14.77 -4.54 -18.18
C VAL A 28 -15.23 -3.53 -19.24
N HIS A 29 -16.54 -3.35 -19.37
CA HIS A 29 -17.13 -2.32 -20.22
C HIS A 29 -17.30 -1.03 -19.42
N LEU A 30 -16.57 0.02 -19.79
CA LEU A 30 -16.67 1.33 -19.14
C LEU A 30 -17.28 2.37 -20.08
N MET A 31 -18.23 3.15 -19.55
CA MET A 31 -18.72 4.37 -20.18
C MET A 31 -18.16 5.60 -19.48
N ASN A 32 -17.68 6.57 -20.27
CA ASN A 32 -17.18 7.83 -19.75
C ASN A 32 -18.31 8.87 -19.57
N ASN A 33 -18.98 8.82 -18.42
CA ASN A 33 -20.02 9.80 -18.07
C ASN A 33 -19.49 10.98 -17.22
N TYR A 34 -18.23 10.92 -16.79
CA TYR A 34 -17.60 11.95 -15.95
C TYR A 34 -16.26 12.37 -16.55
N ASN A 35 -16.28 13.53 -17.21
CA ASN A 35 -15.14 14.08 -17.93
C ASN A 35 -14.22 14.84 -16.98
N THR A 36 -12.97 14.38 -16.89
CA THR A 36 -11.94 14.98 -16.02
C THR A 36 -11.09 16.02 -16.74
N PHE A 37 -11.34 16.26 -18.04
CA PHE A 37 -10.51 17.06 -18.92
C PHE A 37 -10.44 18.54 -18.52
N SER A 38 -11.54 19.10 -18.01
CA SER A 38 -11.62 20.52 -17.65
C SER A 38 -10.72 20.91 -16.46
N PHE A 39 -10.35 19.96 -15.61
CA PHE A 39 -9.51 20.17 -14.44
C PHE A 39 -8.22 19.33 -14.45
N GLY A 40 -7.86 18.76 -15.62
CA GLY A 40 -6.63 17.99 -15.79
C GLY A 40 -6.57 16.67 -15.00
N GLY A 41 -7.71 16.16 -14.53
CA GLY A 41 -7.76 14.94 -13.73
C GLY A 41 -7.50 13.69 -14.57
N LYS A 42 -6.87 12.68 -13.95
CA LYS A 42 -6.69 11.34 -14.54
C LYS A 42 -7.57 10.34 -13.81
N LYS A 43 -8.12 9.38 -14.56
CA LYS A 43 -8.91 8.28 -14.02
C LYS A 43 -8.41 6.95 -14.59
N LYS A 44 -8.48 5.92 -13.77
CA LYS A 44 -8.10 4.55 -14.13
C LYS A 44 -8.94 3.58 -13.33
N LEU A 45 -9.27 2.44 -13.94
CA LEU A 45 -9.81 1.29 -13.22
C LEU A 45 -8.62 0.40 -12.84
N VAL A 46 -8.60 -0.04 -11.60
CA VAL A 46 -7.54 -0.90 -11.06
C VAL A 46 -8.21 -2.15 -10.51
N LEU A 47 -7.83 -3.31 -11.06
CA LEU A 47 -8.18 -4.60 -10.49
C LEU A 47 -7.07 -4.98 -9.51
N SER A 48 -7.43 -5.23 -8.26
CA SER A 48 -6.48 -5.61 -7.21
C SER A 48 -7.11 -6.57 -6.23
N THR A 49 -6.28 -7.41 -5.63
CA THR A 49 -6.62 -8.22 -4.46
C THR A 49 -6.25 -7.47 -3.19
N THR A 50 -7.05 -7.64 -2.14
CA THR A 50 -6.78 -7.05 -0.83
C THR A 50 -6.28 -8.13 0.13
N SER A 51 -5.21 -7.82 0.84
CA SER A 51 -4.72 -8.62 1.96
C SER A 51 -5.36 -8.13 3.27
N TRP A 52 -5.04 -8.79 4.39
CA TRP A 52 -5.45 -8.36 5.72
C TRP A 52 -4.98 -6.93 6.07
N LEU A 53 -3.82 -6.51 5.56
CA LEU A 53 -3.29 -5.14 5.70
C LEU A 53 -3.86 -4.15 4.67
N GLY A 54 -4.81 -4.59 3.84
CA GLY A 54 -5.39 -3.82 2.75
C GLY A 54 -4.69 -4.07 1.41
N GLY A 55 -4.69 -3.05 0.56
CA GLY A 55 -4.02 -3.10 -0.74
C GLY A 55 -2.50 -3.13 -0.62
N LYS A 56 -1.80 -3.37 -1.74
CA LYS A 56 -0.34 -3.39 -1.79
C LYS A 56 0.24 -2.07 -1.27
N ASN A 57 1.04 -2.17 -0.19
CA ASN A 57 1.75 -1.03 0.39
C ASN A 57 3.09 -1.46 1.01
N ASP A 58 4.17 -1.28 0.26
CA ASP A 58 5.52 -1.68 0.67
C ASP A 58 6.13 -0.73 1.73
N PHE A 59 5.54 0.47 1.91
CA PHE A 59 6.04 1.49 2.84
C PHE A 59 6.00 1.02 4.30
N LEU A 60 4.91 0.37 4.72
CA LEU A 60 4.81 -0.12 6.10
C LEU A 60 5.90 -1.16 6.40
N GLY A 61 6.08 -2.14 5.50
CA GLY A 61 7.10 -3.18 5.67
C GLY A 61 8.50 -2.59 5.79
N LEU A 62 8.83 -1.64 4.91
CA LEU A 62 10.12 -0.95 4.95
C LEU A 62 10.30 -0.14 6.24
N ALA A 63 9.26 0.57 6.69
CA ALA A 63 9.31 1.34 7.93
C ALA A 63 9.59 0.45 9.14
N TYR A 64 8.95 -0.72 9.24
CA TYR A 64 9.21 -1.67 10.32
C TYR A 64 10.63 -2.21 10.29
N VAL A 65 11.13 -2.60 9.12
CA VAL A 65 12.51 -3.09 8.96
C VAL A 65 13.51 -2.00 9.35
N PHE A 66 13.27 -0.76 8.94
CA PHE A 66 14.14 0.38 9.27
C PHE A 66 14.19 0.62 10.79
N ILE A 67 13.03 0.68 11.45
CA ILE A 67 12.96 0.87 12.90
C ILE A 67 13.62 -0.29 13.64
N GLY A 68 13.32 -1.54 13.26
CA GLY A 68 13.93 -2.72 13.87
C GLY A 68 15.44 -2.73 13.71
N SER A 69 15.95 -2.49 12.51
CA SER A 69 17.39 -2.39 12.23
C SER A 69 18.06 -1.29 13.06
N SER A 70 17.42 -0.11 13.18
CA SER A 70 17.96 0.97 13.99
C SER A 70 18.06 0.60 15.48
N SER A 71 17.04 -0.06 16.03
CA SER A 71 17.03 -0.49 17.44
C SER A 71 18.09 -1.56 17.74
N VAL A 72 18.28 -2.53 16.84
CA VAL A 72 19.31 -3.58 16.98
C VAL A 72 20.70 -2.96 16.92
N THR A 73 20.92 -2.00 16.01
CA THR A 73 22.20 -1.29 15.91
C THR A 73 22.53 -0.56 17.21
N VAL A 74 21.57 0.17 17.78
CA VAL A 74 21.74 0.86 19.07
C VAL A 74 22.01 -0.13 20.21
N ALA A 75 21.27 -1.25 20.26
CA ALA A 75 21.49 -2.28 21.25
C ALA A 75 22.91 -2.86 21.18
N ILE A 76 23.41 -3.19 20.00
CA ILE A 76 24.77 -3.68 19.79
C ILE A 76 25.80 -2.65 20.26
N VAL A 77 25.63 -1.38 19.91
CA VAL A 77 26.54 -0.30 20.36
C VAL A 77 26.59 -0.22 21.89
N ILE A 78 25.43 -0.24 22.55
CA ILE A 78 25.36 -0.20 24.01
C ILE A 78 26.01 -1.44 24.63
N THR A 79 25.74 -2.64 24.09
CA THR A 79 26.34 -3.89 24.58
C THR A 79 27.86 -3.88 24.42
N LEU A 80 28.38 -3.40 23.29
CA LEU A 80 29.83 -3.28 23.07
C LEU A 80 30.46 -2.28 24.04
N LEU A 81 29.83 -1.12 24.27
CA LEU A 81 30.30 -0.14 25.25
C LEU A 81 30.33 -0.74 26.66
N HIS A 82 29.31 -1.51 27.04
CA HIS A 82 29.24 -2.16 28.34
C HIS A 82 30.34 -3.23 28.53
N LEU A 83 30.65 -4.00 27.48
CA LEU A 83 31.72 -5.01 27.50
C LEU A 83 33.12 -4.40 27.52
N LEU A 84 33.35 -3.32 26.77
CA LEU A 84 34.66 -2.66 26.66
C LEU A 84 34.98 -1.75 27.84
N SER A 85 33.97 -1.17 28.46
CA SER A 85 34.11 -0.29 29.63
C SER A 85 33.06 -0.65 30.68
N PRO A 86 33.24 -1.81 31.36
CA PRO A 86 32.41 -2.19 32.49
C PRO A 86 32.81 -1.30 33.68
N ARG A 87 32.24 -0.10 33.72
CA ARG A 87 32.19 0.71 34.94
C ARG A 87 30.88 0.43 35.65
#